data_AF-Q4V4R9-F1
#
_entry.id   AF-Q4V4R9-F1
#
_cell.length_a   1.000
_cell.length_b   1.000
_cell.length_c   1.000
_cell.angle_alpha   90.00
_cell.angle_beta   90.00
_cell.angle_gamma   90.00
#
_symmetry.space_group_name_H-M   'P 1'
#
loop_
_entity.id
_entity.type
_entity.pdbx_description
1 polymer ?
#
loop_
_entity_poly.entity_id
_entity_poly.type
_entity_poly.pdbx_seq_one_letter_code
_entity_poly.pdbx_strand_id
1 'polypeptide(L)'
;KRFIAKKMGAAFFPVLFFTALWGGVGIAMPIMTPKGPHQNLIRCILMLTAACCWLFWLCCYMAQMNPLIGPKLKRDVVAMIGRSWNPIVAG
;
A
#
# COMPACT_ATOMS: atom_id res chain seq x y z
N LYS A 1 18.46 7.84 17.35
CA LYS A 1 17.07 8.05 17.84
C LYS A 1 16.24 9.00 16.96
N ARG A 2 16.79 10.09 16.41
CA ARG A 2 16.07 11.07 15.55
C ARG A 2 15.61 10.54 14.17
N PHE A 3 16.33 9.59 13.59
CA PHE A 3 15.99 8.98 12.29
C PHE A 3 14.80 7.99 12.34
N ILE A 4 14.60 7.31 13.48
CA ILE A 4 13.51 6.34 13.66
C ILE A 4 12.17 7.07 13.82
N ALA A 5 12.14 8.17 14.58
CA ALA A 5 10.95 9.00 14.74
C ALA A 5 10.43 9.60 13.42
N LYS A 6 11.34 9.98 12.49
CA LYS A 6 10.96 10.51 11.18
C LYS A 6 10.37 9.44 10.24
N LYS A 7 10.81 8.18 10.36
CA LYS A 7 10.22 7.03 9.63
C LYS A 7 8.80 6.71 10.11
N MET A 8 8.54 6.80 11.41
CA MET A 8 7.24 6.45 11.98
C MET A 8 6.12 7.40 11.51
N GLY A 9 6.41 8.70 11.39
CA GLY A 9 5.45 9.68 10.84
C GLY A 9 5.16 9.47 9.35
N ALA A 10 6.19 9.20 8.53
CA ALA A 10 6.02 8.92 7.11
C ALA A 10 5.34 7.57 6.83
N ALA A 11 5.51 6.58 7.71
CA ALA A 11 4.85 5.29 7.62
C ALA A 11 3.38 5.32 8.07
N PHE A 12 3.02 6.25 8.95
CA PHE A 12 1.63 6.41 9.42
C PHE A 12 0.69 6.88 8.30
N PHE A 13 1.12 7.84 7.46
CA PHE A 13 0.29 8.37 6.37
C PHE A 13 -0.24 7.32 5.38
N PRO A 14 0.59 6.45 4.78
CA PRO A 14 0.10 5.42 3.87
C PRO A 14 -0.80 4.41 4.57
N VAL A 15 -0.46 3.98 5.80
CA VAL A 15 -1.31 3.06 6.57
C VAL A 15 -2.69 3.66 6.84
N LEU A 16 -2.76 4.93 7.24
CA LEU A 16 -4.03 5.62 7.46
C LEU A 16 -4.84 5.73 6.16
N PHE A 17 -4.20 6.15 5.06
CA PHE A 17 -4.84 6.32 3.77
C PHE A 17 -5.45 5.01 3.23
N PHE A 18 -4.66 3.94 3.17
CA PHE A 18 -5.13 2.66 2.65
C PHE A 18 -6.15 1.99 3.56
N THR A 19 -6.08 2.22 4.88
CA THR A 19 -7.10 1.74 5.83
C THR A 19 -8.41 2.49 5.67
N ALA A 20 -8.36 3.82 5.47
CA ALA A 20 -9.56 4.61 5.21
C ALA A 20 -10.18 4.25 3.85
N LEU A 21 -9.36 4.07 2.81
CA LEU A 21 -9.82 3.68 1.47
C LEU A 21 -10.55 2.34 1.50
N TRP A 22 -9.90 1.29 1.99
CA TRP A 22 -10.50 -0.05 2.01
C TRP A 22 -11.59 -0.21 3.07
N GLY A 23 -11.49 0.50 4.20
CA GLY A 23 -12.57 0.60 5.18
C GLY A 23 -13.81 1.27 4.59
N GLY A 24 -13.63 2.33 3.80
CA GLY A 24 -14.71 2.95 3.03
C GLY A 24 -15.35 1.98 2.05
N VAL A 25 -14.55 1.23 1.28
CA VAL A 25 -15.09 0.22 0.35
C VAL A 25 -15.83 -0.90 1.09
N GLY A 26 -15.28 -1.39 2.20
CA GLY A 26 -15.86 -2.49 2.98
C GLY A 26 -17.08 -2.11 3.84
N ILE A 27 -17.32 -0.82 4.07
CA ILE A 27 -18.43 -0.34 4.93
C ILE A 27 -19.42 0.50 4.12
N ALA A 28 -18.97 1.54 3.41
CA ALA A 28 -19.85 2.46 2.71
C ALA A 28 -20.53 1.80 1.50
N MET A 29 -19.81 1.01 0.70
CA MET A 29 -20.38 0.38 -0.49
C MET A 29 -21.47 -0.66 -0.14
N PRO A 30 -21.31 -1.55 0.85
CA PRO A 30 -22.38 -2.45 1.29
C PRO A 30 -23.67 -1.73 1.71
N ILE A 31 -23.56 -0.55 2.31
CA ILE A 31 -24.70 0.29 2.72
C ILE A 31 -25.41 0.89 1.51
N MET A 32 -24.64 1.33 0.49
CA MET A 32 -25.16 1.94 -0.73
C MET A 32 -25.67 0.94 -1.78
N THR A 33 -25.51 -0.37 -1.54
CA THR A 33 -25.90 -1.42 -2.50
C THR A 33 -27.42 -1.38 -2.78
N PRO A 34 -27.86 -1.27 -4.05
CA PRO A 34 -29.28 -1.24 -4.39
C PRO A 34 -29.99 -2.54 -4.02
N LYS A 35 -31.29 -2.44 -3.72
CA LYS A 35 -32.12 -3.59 -3.36
C LYS A 35 -32.34 -4.48 -4.58
N GLY A 36 -32.07 -5.77 -4.43
CA GLY A 36 -32.23 -6.76 -5.50
C GLY A 36 -32.11 -8.20 -4.99
N PRO A 37 -32.43 -9.21 -5.82
CA PRO A 37 -32.43 -10.62 -5.41
C PRO A 37 -31.09 -11.12 -4.86
N HIS A 38 -29.98 -10.53 -5.33
CA HIS A 38 -28.62 -10.92 -4.95
C HIS A 38 -27.91 -9.89 -4.06
N GLN A 39 -28.65 -8.99 -3.41
CA GLN A 39 -28.07 -7.89 -2.62
C GLN A 39 -27.12 -8.38 -1.52
N ASN A 40 -27.49 -9.44 -0.81
CA ASN A 40 -26.66 -10.00 0.27
C ASN A 40 -25.35 -10.60 -0.27
N LEU A 41 -25.42 -11.26 -1.43
CA LEU A 41 -24.23 -11.80 -2.08
C LEU A 41 -23.28 -10.66 -2.49
N ILE A 42 -23.79 -9.58 -3.08
CA ILE A 42 -22.98 -8.41 -3.47
C ILE A 42 -22.33 -7.77 -2.25
N ARG A 43 -23.06 -7.59 -1.14
CA ARG A 43 -22.52 -7.07 0.13
C ARG A 43 -21.38 -7.95 0.65
N CYS A 44 -21.57 -9.27 0.68
CA CYS A 44 -20.56 -10.21 1.14
C CYS A 44 -19.30 -10.16 0.27
N ILE A 45 -19.44 -10.13 -1.06
CA ILE A 45 -18.29 -10.03 -1.97
C ILE A 45 -17.54 -8.71 -1.77
N LEU A 46 -18.25 -7.58 -1.66
CA LEU A 46 -17.62 -6.29 -1.40
C LEU A 46 -16.83 -6.27 -0.08
N MET A 47 -17.41 -6.81 0.99
CA MET A 47 -16.74 -6.90 2.30
C MET A 47 -15.52 -7.82 2.25
N LEU A 48 -15.65 -9.00 1.63
CA LEU A 48 -14.57 -9.97 1.51
C LEU A 48 -13.41 -9.45 0.66
N THR A 49 -13.72 -8.81 -0.48
CA THR A 49 -12.72 -8.18 -1.35
C THR A 49 -11.99 -7.06 -0.62
N ALA A 50 -12.72 -6.17 0.08
CA ALA A 50 -12.10 -5.09 0.84
C ALA A 50 -11.15 -5.63 1.93
N ALA A 51 -11.56 -6.65 2.67
CA ALA A 51 -10.72 -7.31 3.67
C ALA A 51 -9.47 -7.96 3.05
N CYS A 52 -9.63 -8.72 1.97
CA CYS A 52 -8.52 -9.40 1.30
C CYS A 52 -7.51 -8.40 0.73
N CYS A 53 -7.98 -7.39 0.01
CA CYS A 53 -7.11 -6.38 -0.60
C CYS A 53 -6.39 -5.52 0.46
N TRP A 54 -7.05 -5.19 1.56
CA TRP A 54 -6.41 -4.49 2.68
C TRP A 54 -5.34 -5.35 3.36
N LEU A 55 -5.64 -6.62 3.67
CA LEU A 55 -4.68 -7.55 4.28
C LEU A 55 -3.48 -7.79 3.37
N PHE A 56 -3.71 -8.05 2.08
CA PHE A 56 -2.64 -8.25 1.10
C PHE A 56 -1.70 -7.04 1.05
N TRP A 57 -2.27 -5.84 0.90
CA TRP A 57 -1.49 -4.60 0.90
C TRP A 57 -0.70 -4.42 2.20
N LEU A 58 -1.36 -4.59 3.35
CA LEU A 58 -0.75 -4.38 4.66
C LEU A 58 0.42 -5.35 4.89
N CYS A 59 0.26 -6.62 4.54
CA CYS A 59 1.32 -7.62 4.63
C CYS A 59 2.53 -7.26 3.75
N CYS A 60 2.30 -6.89 2.48
CA CYS A 60 3.38 -6.45 1.60
C CYS A 60 4.10 -5.19 2.12
N TYR A 61 3.35 -4.25 2.68
CA TYR A 61 3.89 -3.02 3.26
C TYR A 61 4.74 -3.31 4.50
N MET A 62 4.22 -4.12 5.43
CA MET A 62 4.93 -4.49 6.65
C MET A 62 6.21 -5.28 6.37
N ALA A 63 6.21 -6.14 5.36
CA ALA A 63 7.40 -6.88 4.94
C ALA A 63 8.57 -5.97 4.53
N GLN A 64 8.29 -4.74 4.09
CA GLN A 64 9.31 -3.78 3.62
C GLN A 64 9.73 -2.75 4.68
N MET A 65 9.08 -2.70 5.84
CA MET A 65 9.33 -1.65 6.85
C MET A 65 10.71 -1.79 7.54
N ASN A 66 11.19 -3.02 7.72
CA ASN A 66 12.50 -3.33 8.29
C ASN A 66 13.20 -4.41 7.44
N PRO A 67 13.68 -4.06 6.23
CA PRO A 67 14.27 -5.04 5.33
C PRO A 67 15.64 -5.48 5.85
N LEU A 68 15.84 -6.78 6.00
CA LEU A 68 17.11 -7.36 6.42
C LEU A 68 18.09 -7.55 5.26
N ILE A 69 17.57 -7.62 4.03
CA ILE A 69 18.33 -7.90 2.80
C ILE A 69 18.04 -6.77 1.81
N GLY A 70 19.12 -6.14 1.34
CA GLY A 70 19.06 -5.15 0.26
C GLY A 70 19.27 -5.80 -1.12
N PRO A 71 18.85 -5.14 -2.20
CA PRO A 71 19.02 -5.66 -3.55
C PRO A 71 20.51 -5.71 -3.92
N LYS A 72 20.93 -6.79 -4.59
CA LYS A 72 22.31 -6.99 -5.08
C LYS A 72 22.35 -6.71 -6.58
N LEU A 73 22.99 -5.61 -6.97
CA LEU A 73 23.09 -5.19 -8.37
C LEU A 73 24.54 -5.20 -8.86
N LYS A 74 24.73 -5.46 -10.15
CA LYS A 74 26.01 -5.30 -10.85
C LYS A 74 26.39 -3.83 -10.93
N ARG A 75 27.70 -3.55 -10.95
CA ARG A 75 28.24 -2.18 -10.92
C ARG A 75 27.71 -1.29 -12.05
N ASP A 76 27.56 -1.84 -13.24
CA ASP A 76 27.07 -1.10 -14.41
C ASP A 76 25.62 -0.65 -14.23
N VAL A 77 24.78 -1.53 -13.66
CA VAL A 77 23.36 -1.22 -13.40
C VAL A 77 23.23 -0.15 -12.31
N VAL A 78 24.09 -0.19 -11.29
CA VAL A 78 24.13 0.86 -10.25
C VAL A 78 24.53 2.22 -10.86
N ALA A 79 25.53 2.23 -11.76
CA ALA A 79 25.94 3.45 -12.45
C ALA A 79 24.84 4.01 -13.36
N MET A 80 24.08 3.14 -14.04
CA MET A 80 22.93 3.54 -14.85
C MET A 80 21.79 4.12 -14.01
N ILE A 81 21.39 3.46 -12.92
CA ILE A 81 20.35 3.97 -12.00
C ILE A 81 20.76 5.33 -11.44
N GLY A 82 22.03 5.48 -11.04
CA GLY A 82 22.58 6.75 -10.56
C GLY A 82 22.51 7.87 -11.59
N ARG A 83 22.60 7.59 -12.89
CA ARG A 83 22.42 8.60 -13.95
C ARG A 83 20.95 8.94 -14.17
N SER A 84 20.07 7.94 -14.27
CA SER A 84 18.66 8.14 -14.60
C SER A 84 17.85 8.78 -13.47
N TRP A 85 18.20 8.51 -12.22
CA TRP A 85 17.49 9.02 -11.04
C TRP A 85 18.17 10.25 -10.43
N ASN A 86 19.28 10.73 -11.00
CA ASN A 86 19.93 11.97 -10.56
C ASN A 86 19.26 13.18 -11.24
N PRO A 87 18.55 14.03 -10.48
CA PRO A 87 17.83 15.18 -11.03
C PRO A 87 18.75 16.23 -11.67
N ILE A 88 20.06 16.19 -11.41
CA ILE A 88 21.06 17.13 -11.97
C ILE A 88 21.47 16.75 -13.40
N VAL A 89 21.31 15.47 -13.79
CA VAL A 89 21.75 14.94 -15.10
C VAL A 89 20.57 14.72 -16.06
N ALA A 90 19.34 14.75 -15.54
CA ALA A 90 18.11 14.55 -16.31
C ALA A 90 17.54 15.83 -16.96
N GLY A 91 18.31 16.94 -16.95
CA GLY A 91 17.95 18.23 -17.55
C GLY A 91 19.03 18.72 -18.52
#